data_AF-A0A497RNW8-F1
#
_entry.id   AF-A0A497RNW8-F1
#
_cell.length_a   1.000
_cell.length_b   1.000
_cell.length_c   1.000
_cell.angle_alpha   90.00
_cell.angle_beta   90.00
_cell.angle_gamma   90.00
#
_symmetry.space_group_name_H-M   'P 1'
#
loop_
_entity.id
_entity.type
_entity.pdbx_description
1 polymer ?
#
loop_
_entity_poly.entity_id
_entity_poly.type
_entity_poly.pdbx_seq_one_letter_code
_entity_poly.pdbx_strand_id
1 'polypeptide(L)' 'ETIERGIKKRRVISLIERIRRAFFIIFTAAATTIAVMLPLMTFVAGMLRGFAFTTIAGVLIGVFITRPAYAKIIEEILKG' A
#
# COMPACT_ATOMS: atom_id res chain seq x y z
N GLU A 1 -30.02 10.49 19.96
CA GLU A 1 -29.93 9.65 18.73
C GLU A 1 -29.56 10.38 17.43
N THR A 2 -30.18 11.51 17.06
CA THR A 2 -29.91 12.18 15.76
C THR A 2 -28.51 12.84 15.67
N ILE A 3 -27.98 13.35 16.79
CA ILE A 3 -26.63 13.97 16.84
C ILE A 3 -25.51 12.91 16.78
N GLU A 4 -25.63 11.79 17.50
CA GLU A 4 -24.61 10.74 17.57
C GLU A 4 -24.40 10.01 16.24
N ARG A 5 -25.47 9.75 15.48
CA ARG A 5 -25.37 9.17 14.13
C ARG A 5 -24.58 10.06 13.17
N GLY A 6 -24.75 11.39 13.28
CA GLY A 6 -24.01 12.36 12.48
C GLY A 6 -22.50 12.35 12.75
N ILE A 7 -22.10 12.21 14.03
CA ILE A 7 -20.69 12.16 14.43
C ILE A 7 -20.04 10.84 14.00
N LYS A 8 -20.73 9.70 14.19
CA LYS A 8 -20.22 8.37 13.77
C LYS A 8 -20.01 8.31 12.26
N LYS A 9 -20.98 8.80 11.46
CA LYS A 9 -20.89 8.83 10.00
C LYS A 9 -19.73 9.70 9.50
N ARG A 10 -19.51 10.87 10.10
CA ARG A 10 -18.37 11.75 9.78
C ARG A 10 -17.02 11.08 10.05
N ARG A 11 -16.93 10.30 11.12
CA ARG A 11 -15.70 9.58 11.52
C ARG A 11 -15.40 8.40 10.57
N VAL A 12 -16.40 7.65 10.12
CA VAL A 12 -16.21 6.56 9.14
C VAL A 12 -15.76 7.09 7.78
N ILE A 13 -16.38 8.18 7.32
CA ILE A 13 -16.01 8.82 6.04
C ILE A 13 -14.54 9.30 6.08
N SER A 14 -14.09 9.88 7.19
CA SER A 14 -12.70 10.37 7.30
C SER A 14 -11.66 9.24 7.29
N LEU A 15 -12.01 8.04 7.75
CA LEU A 15 -11.13 6.88 7.73
C LEU A 15 -11.02 6.26 6.35
N ILE A 16 -12.14 6.13 5.63
CA ILE A 16 -12.15 5.65 4.24
C ILE A 16 -11.29 6.57 3.37
N GLU A 17 -11.39 7.90 3.55
CA GLU A 17 -10.58 8.87 2.82
C GLU A 17 -9.08 8.71 3.10
N ARG A 18 -8.70 8.46 4.37
CA ARG A 18 -7.32 8.19 4.78
C ARG A 18 -6.79 6.90 4.18
N ILE A 19 -7.60 5.83 4.19
CA ILE A 19 -7.25 4.54 3.59
C ILE A 19 -7.01 4.71 2.09
N ARG A 20 -7.92 5.39 1.38
CA ARG A 20 -7.79 5.66 -0.05
C ARG A 20 -6.50 6.43 -0.37
N ARG A 21 -6.20 7.48 0.40
CA ARG A 21 -4.96 8.26 0.26
C ARG A 21 -3.72 7.41 0.54
N ALA A 22 -3.75 6.57 1.56
CA ALA A 22 -2.65 5.66 1.88
C ALA A 22 -2.39 4.68 0.73
N PHE A 23 -3.44 4.06 0.17
CA PHE A 23 -3.31 3.19 -1.00
C PHE A 23 -2.69 3.92 -2.18
N PHE A 24 -3.10 5.17 -2.45
CA PHE A 24 -2.51 5.96 -3.52
C PHE A 24 -0.99 6.12 -3.33
N ILE A 25 -0.55 6.54 -2.14
CA ILE A 25 0.88 6.71 -1.81
C ILE A 25 1.65 5.40 -1.98
N ILE A 26 1.08 4.29 -1.53
CA ILE A 26 1.69 2.96 -1.64
C ILE A 26 1.91 2.58 -3.10
N PHE A 27 0.90 2.75 -3.96
CA PHE A 27 1.04 2.46 -5.38
C PHE A 27 2.07 3.37 -6.04
N THR A 28 2.14 4.65 -5.65
CA THR A 28 3.15 5.57 -6.20
C THR A 28 4.55 5.15 -5.76
N ALA A 29 4.74 4.80 -4.49
CA ALA A 29 6.02 4.32 -3.97
C ALA A 29 6.47 3.03 -4.67
N ALA A 30 5.56 2.06 -4.84
CA ALA A 30 5.84 0.82 -5.54
C ALA A 30 6.25 1.07 -7.00
N ALA A 31 5.54 1.96 -7.69
CA ALA A 31 5.88 2.34 -9.07
C ALA A 31 7.28 2.97 -9.14
N THR A 32 7.63 3.87 -8.22
CA THR A 32 8.98 4.45 -8.14
C THR A 32 10.04 3.39 -7.93
N THR A 33 9.82 2.43 -7.02
CA THR A 33 10.79 1.35 -6.79
C THR A 33 10.99 0.51 -8.04
N ILE A 34 9.91 0.13 -8.73
CA ILE A 34 10.00 -0.61 -10.00
C ILE A 34 10.75 0.21 -11.05
N ALA A 35 10.47 1.52 -11.16
CA ALA A 35 11.13 2.42 -12.10
C ALA A 35 12.65 2.52 -11.83
N VAL A 36 13.07 2.58 -10.57
CA VAL A 36 14.49 2.57 -10.17
C VAL A 36 15.19 1.26 -10.55
N MET A 37 14.46 0.14 -10.58
CA MET A 37 15.02 -1.16 -10.94
C MET A 37 15.16 -1.36 -12.46
N LEU A 38 14.44 -0.60 -13.28
CA LEU A 38 14.54 -0.66 -14.75
C LEU A 38 15.98 -0.51 -15.28
N PRO A 39 16.78 0.49 -14.86
CA PRO A 39 18.15 0.63 -15.33
C PRO A 39 19.06 -0.54 -14.90
N LEU A 40 18.82 -1.14 -13.73
CA LEU A 40 19.55 -2.33 -13.28
C LEU A 40 19.23 -3.56 -14.16
N MET A 41 18.04 -3.59 -14.76
CA MET A 41 17.64 -4.69 -15.64
C MET A 41 18.22 -4.55 -17.05
N THR A 42 18.31 -3.32 -17.56
CA THR A 42 18.77 -3.06 -18.95
C THR A 42 20.28 -2.86 -19.05
N PHE A 43 20.88 -2.04 -18.19
CA PHE A 43 22.29 -1.62 -18.30
C PHE A 43 23.26 -2.48 -17.49
N VAL A 44 22.75 -3.29 -16.56
CA VAL A 44 23.57 -4.07 -15.63
C VAL A 44 23.32 -5.56 -15.85
N ALA A 45 24.39 -6.36 -15.91
CA ALA A 45 24.34 -7.81 -16.12
C ALA A 45 24.90 -8.57 -14.90
N GLY A 46 24.43 -9.79 -14.67
CA GLY A 46 24.86 -10.64 -13.56
C GLY A 46 23.92 -10.60 -12.35
N MET A 47 24.48 -10.65 -11.13
CA MET A 47 23.73 -10.76 -9.86
C MET A 47 22.71 -9.63 -9.64
N LEU A 48 23.01 -8.42 -10.14
CA LEU A 48 22.14 -7.25 -9.98
C LEU A 48 20.81 -7.35 -10.75
N ARG A 49 20.76 -8.11 -11.85
CA ARG A 49 19.47 -8.46 -12.50
C ARG A 49 18.62 -9.35 -11.62
N GLY A 50 19.23 -10.33 -10.96
CA GLY A 50 18.55 -11.20 -9.99
C GLY A 50 18.02 -10.40 -8.80
N PHE A 51 18.81 -9.45 -8.30
CA PHE A 51 18.40 -8.54 -7.23
C PHE A 51 17.22 -7.64 -7.63
N ALA A 52 17.24 -7.08 -8.84
CA ALA A 52 16.13 -6.28 -9.36
C ALA A 52 14.83 -7.12 -9.43
N PHE A 53 14.92 -8.36 -9.91
CA PHE A 53 13.78 -9.26 -9.99
C PHE A 53 13.19 -9.59 -8.61
N THR A 54 14.02 -10.00 -7.65
CA THR A 54 13.54 -10.32 -6.29
C THR A 54 12.99 -9.11 -5.57
N THR A 55 13.59 -7.93 -5.77
CA THR A 55 13.08 -6.68 -5.20
C THR A 55 11.70 -6.32 -5.75
N ILE A 56 11.51 -6.38 -7.07
CA ILE A 56 10.20 -6.14 -7.70
C ILE A 56 9.17 -7.15 -7.18
N ALA A 57 9.51 -8.45 -7.14
CA ALA A 57 8.63 -9.48 -6.61
C ALA A 57 8.26 -9.23 -5.15
N GLY A 58 9.24 -8.87 -4.31
CA GLY A 58 9.03 -8.55 -2.90
C GLY A 58 8.14 -7.32 -2.69
N VAL A 59 8.33 -6.27 -3.50
CA VAL A 59 7.49 -5.06 -3.46
C VAL A 59 6.05 -5.40 -3.85
N LEU A 60 5.85 -6.18 -4.92
CA LEU A 60 4.51 -6.59 -5.34
C LEU A 60 3.82 -7.40 -4.24
N ILE A 61 4.49 -8.42 -3.69
CA ILE A 61 3.93 -9.23 -2.60
C ILE A 61 3.62 -8.36 -1.38
N GLY A 62 4.53 -7.48 -0.97
CA GLY A 62 4.32 -6.59 0.19
C GLY A 62 3.16 -5.60 -0.01
N VAL A 63 3.01 -5.05 -1.22
CA VAL A 63 1.92 -4.12 -1.54
C VAL A 63 0.58 -4.85 -1.60
N PHE A 64 0.52 -6.01 -2.26
CA PHE A 64 -0.72 -6.75 -2.46
C PHE A 64 -1.19 -7.54 -1.23
N ILE A 65 -0.28 -7.96 -0.33
CA ILE A 65 -0.64 -8.77 0.83
C ILE A 65 -0.67 -7.91 2.09
N THR A 66 0.44 -7.26 2.44
CA THR A 66 0.60 -6.60 3.73
C THR A 66 -0.33 -5.40 3.87
N ARG A 67 -0.57 -4.63 2.80
CA ARG A 67 -1.41 -3.42 2.85
C ARG A 67 -2.90 -3.71 3.06
N PRO A 68 -3.55 -4.60 2.27
CA PRO A 68 -4.94 -4.96 2.55
C PRO A 68 -5.09 -5.74 3.86
N ALA A 69 -4.12 -6.57 4.24
CA ALA A 69 -4.14 -7.23 5.54
C ALA A 69 -4.15 -6.22 6.70
N TYR A 70 -3.28 -5.19 6.63
CA TYR A 70 -3.25 -4.14 7.66
C TYR A 70 -4.54 -3.32 7.69
N ALA A 71 -5.11 -3.01 6.52
CA ALA A 71 -6.40 -2.30 6.46
C ALA A 71 -7.53 -3.11 7.14
N LYS A 72 -7.60 -4.42 6.91
CA LYS A 72 -8.56 -5.31 7.58
C LYS A 72 -8.34 -5.36 9.09
N ILE A 73 -7.09 -5.48 9.54
CA ILE A 73 -6.75 -5.50 10.97
C ILE A 73 -7.18 -4.20 11.65
N ILE A 74 -6.90 -3.05 11.04
CA ILE A 74 -7.31 -1.75 11.57
C ILE A 74 -8.84 -1.62 11.59
N GLU A 75 -9.54 -2.10 10.56
CA GLU A 75 -11.00 -2.10 10.54
C GLU A 75 -11.58 -2.95 11.67
N GLU A 76 -11.00 -4.12 11.94
CA GLU A 76 -11.41 -5.01 13.03
C GLU A 76 -11.17 -4.37 14.40
N ILE A 77 -9.97 -3.83 14.64
CA ILE A 77 -9.62 -3.13 15.89
C ILE A 77 -10.54 -1.93 16.14
N LEU A 78 -10.96 -1.23 15.10
CA LEU A 78 -11.80 -0.04 15.23
C LEU A 78 -13.30 -0.34 15.29
N LYS A 79 -13.72 -1.54 14.86
CA LYS A 79 -15.07 -2.06 15.07
C LYS A 79 -15.26 -2.65 16.46
N GLY A 80 -14.19 -3.22 17.03
CA GLY A 80 -14.12 -3.73 18.40
C GLY A 80 -14.18 -2.66 19.48
#